data_AF-A0AAN6E6X3-F1
#
_entry.id   AF-A0AAN6E6X3-F1
#
_cell.length_a   1.000
_cell.length_b   1.000
_cell.length_c   1.000
_cell.angle_alpha   90.00
_cell.angle_beta   90.00
_cell.angle_gamma   90.00
#
_symmetry.space_group_name_H-M   'P 1'
#
loop_
_entity.id
_entity.type
_entity.pdbx_description
1 polymer ?
#
loop_
_entity_poly.entity_id
_entity_poly.type
_entity_poly.pdbx_seq_one_letter_code
_entity_poly.pdbx_strand_id
1 'polypeptide(L)'
;MAPATRKKGASTRPNIMTSLFSSPASSSPVPKTKTSTKSKNNEPDLVSDHDSDHSDYGNAKKKNKKRKNMGDEDDYPFKRRRGPISPAPELPDISDDEGIRDVEPLDEEQHITDPFSTPYQLPKNLMLQVTADGKTFVGVDLASLLKSNSTLLPGVTEAYTPKSIESGRIVQDDSLMDVDQALDKKDKTGFLDLPYELRLRIYRLVFRGASAVDFCARRDFSKSAHFLRTSKQVHREGTPILYGENSFHFGRSHEKRGVYWQQAWKEIGYKDVRRFLETIGPVNIASLKYVSFMCEDGNKYNFPLWSDVAGRQYVEDASLQRVFRLIGENAMLTKLAVCFGAKTNVKEGDYHFLHALTRMKCHQLIIYSGFREIRNRMFKTLKSKLKQVMEVPVDEDNERSPGEIKQNKVKMAYEDDMAPTFGYSRVTIV
;
A
#
# COMPACT_ATOMS: atom_id res chain seq x y z
N MET A 1 -60.28 -29.51 -42.67
CA MET A 1 -59.48 -28.31 -42.98
C MET A 1 -60.10 -27.15 -42.21
N ALA A 2 -59.39 -26.62 -41.21
CA ALA A 2 -59.89 -25.61 -40.28
C ALA A 2 -59.52 -24.18 -40.74
N PRO A 3 -60.38 -23.17 -40.56
CA PRO A 3 -60.02 -21.79 -40.87
C PRO A 3 -59.51 -21.04 -39.64
N ALA A 4 -58.46 -20.24 -39.87
CA ALA A 4 -57.81 -19.40 -38.89
C ALA A 4 -58.60 -18.10 -38.59
N THR A 5 -58.70 -17.71 -37.32
CA THR A 5 -59.20 -16.40 -36.90
C THR A 5 -58.09 -15.56 -36.28
N ARG A 6 -57.84 -14.40 -36.91
CA ARG A 6 -56.88 -13.36 -36.55
C ARG A 6 -57.52 -12.40 -35.52
N LYS A 7 -56.95 -12.29 -34.31
CA LYS A 7 -57.39 -11.35 -33.26
C LYS A 7 -56.47 -10.12 -33.23
N LYS A 8 -57.02 -8.93 -33.49
CA LYS A 8 -56.35 -7.62 -33.34
C LYS A 8 -56.39 -7.18 -31.87
N GLY A 9 -55.25 -6.70 -31.38
CA GLY A 9 -55.11 -6.09 -30.06
C GLY A 9 -55.65 -4.66 -30.01
N ALA A 10 -56.35 -4.33 -28.92
CA ALA A 10 -56.77 -2.99 -28.57
C ALA A 10 -55.77 -2.40 -27.56
N SER A 11 -55.24 -1.23 -27.90
CA SER A 11 -54.38 -0.38 -27.07
C SER A 11 -55.25 0.62 -26.32
N THR A 12 -55.12 0.68 -24.99
CA THR A 12 -55.83 1.63 -24.13
C THR A 12 -54.81 2.52 -23.43
N ARG A 13 -54.81 3.81 -23.78
CA ARG A 13 -54.11 4.89 -23.06
C ARG A 13 -55.04 5.46 -21.98
N PRO A 14 -54.55 5.83 -20.78
CA PRO A 14 -55.30 6.69 -19.87
C PRO A 14 -55.00 8.17 -20.11
N ASN A 15 -56.08 8.96 -20.16
CA ASN A 15 -56.11 10.41 -20.33
C ASN A 15 -55.87 11.14 -19.00
N ILE A 16 -55.15 12.26 -19.11
CA ILE A 16 -54.90 13.26 -18.08
C ILE A 16 -56.14 14.16 -17.96
N MET A 17 -56.73 14.29 -16.77
CA MET A 17 -57.69 15.36 -16.47
C MET A 17 -57.04 16.43 -15.59
N THR A 18 -57.01 17.62 -16.16
CA THR A 18 -56.78 18.92 -15.54
C THR A 18 -58.05 19.35 -14.79
N SER A 19 -57.91 19.85 -13.55
CA SER A 19 -58.95 20.61 -12.87
C SER A 19 -58.37 21.86 -12.23
N LEU A 20 -58.78 23.00 -12.79
CA LEU A 20 -58.68 24.35 -12.24
C LEU A 20 -59.66 24.49 -11.08
N PHE A 21 -59.24 25.05 -9.94
CA PHE A 21 -60.13 25.81 -9.07
C PHE A 21 -59.38 26.94 -8.37
N SER A 22 -60.04 28.08 -8.37
CA SER A 22 -59.66 29.42 -7.93
C SER A 22 -59.82 29.64 -6.42
N SER A 23 -59.03 30.58 -5.90
CA SER A 23 -59.04 31.16 -4.55
C SER A 23 -60.38 31.75 -4.11
N PRO A 24 -60.55 32.04 -2.81
CA PRO A 24 -60.43 33.45 -2.40
C PRO A 24 -59.66 33.69 -1.09
N ALA A 25 -59.39 34.98 -0.87
CA ALA A 25 -58.47 35.58 0.08
C ALA A 25 -58.97 35.68 1.54
N SER A 26 -58.03 35.74 2.49
CA SER A 26 -58.12 36.63 3.68
C SER A 26 -56.78 36.77 4.43
N SER A 27 -56.20 37.97 4.36
CA SER A 27 -55.56 38.77 5.44
C SER A 27 -54.70 38.13 6.56
N SER A 28 -53.38 38.37 6.47
CA SER A 28 -52.43 39.04 7.41
C SER A 28 -52.43 38.76 8.94
N PRO A 29 -51.34 39.05 9.72
CA PRO A 29 -50.02 39.60 9.36
C PRO A 29 -48.78 38.85 9.93
N VAL A 30 -47.65 39.04 9.24
CA VAL A 30 -46.28 38.64 9.64
C VAL A 30 -45.57 39.81 10.35
N PRO A 31 -44.81 39.59 11.44
CA PRO A 31 -43.97 40.63 12.04
C PRO A 31 -42.70 40.88 11.21
N LYS A 32 -42.45 42.16 10.91
CA LYS A 32 -41.21 42.68 10.30
C LYS A 32 -40.21 43.01 11.40
N THR A 33 -39.01 42.44 11.35
CA THR A 33 -37.82 43.02 11.98
C THR A 33 -36.89 43.57 10.91
N LYS A 34 -36.74 44.90 10.95
CA LYS A 34 -35.81 45.71 10.18
C LYS A 34 -34.45 45.65 10.87
N THR A 35 -33.39 45.38 10.13
CA THR A 35 -32.06 45.90 10.46
C THR A 35 -31.42 46.40 9.18
N SER A 36 -31.43 47.73 9.08
CA SER A 36 -30.65 48.51 8.14
C SER A 36 -29.20 48.55 8.60
N THR A 37 -28.27 48.15 7.74
CA THR A 37 -26.87 48.55 7.92
C THR A 37 -26.37 49.18 6.62
N LYS A 38 -25.96 50.42 6.83
CA LYS A 38 -25.59 51.46 5.88
C LYS A 38 -24.25 51.11 5.25
N SER A 39 -24.20 51.07 3.93
CA SER A 39 -22.98 51.18 3.13
C SER A 39 -22.34 52.55 3.35
N LYS A 40 -21.09 52.58 3.82
CA LYS A 40 -20.18 53.71 3.67
C LYS A 40 -18.81 53.17 3.25
N ASN A 41 -18.41 53.62 2.07
CA ASN A 41 -17.05 53.61 1.55
C ASN A 41 -16.07 54.15 2.59
N ASN A 42 -14.91 53.52 2.69
CA ASN A 42 -13.63 54.14 3.00
C ASN A 42 -12.53 53.18 2.52
N GLU A 43 -11.88 53.57 1.43
CA GLU A 43 -10.54 53.11 1.05
C GLU A 43 -9.56 53.40 2.20
N PRO A 44 -8.58 52.51 2.39
CA PRO A 44 -7.25 52.97 2.68
C PRO A 44 -6.31 52.61 1.53
N ASP A 45 -5.74 53.66 0.91
CA ASP A 45 -4.49 53.61 0.17
C ASP A 45 -3.43 52.89 1.02
N LEU A 46 -3.02 51.71 0.58
CA LEU A 46 -1.80 51.07 1.04
C LEU A 46 -0.75 51.18 -0.05
N VAL A 47 0.13 52.15 0.19
CA VAL A 47 1.41 52.41 -0.43
C VAL A 47 2.19 51.09 -0.59
N SER A 48 2.40 50.71 -1.85
CA SER A 48 3.28 49.63 -2.28
C SER A 48 4.68 50.19 -2.47
N ASP A 49 5.44 50.28 -1.37
CA ASP A 49 6.89 50.44 -1.38
C ASP A 49 7.50 49.31 -0.54
N HIS A 50 8.01 48.28 -1.20
CA HIS A 50 9.27 47.68 -0.80
C HIS A 50 9.87 46.84 -1.94
N ASP A 51 10.85 47.48 -2.57
CA ASP A 51 12.05 46.90 -3.16
C ASP A 51 12.67 45.77 -2.34
N SER A 52 13.55 45.01 -3.03
CA SER A 52 14.51 43.99 -2.55
C SER A 52 13.91 42.58 -2.31
N ASP A 53 14.37 41.49 -2.92
CA ASP A 53 15.77 41.17 -3.19
C ASP A 53 15.88 40.27 -4.44
N HIS A 54 16.57 40.80 -5.45
CA HIS A 54 17.16 40.02 -6.53
C HIS A 54 18.29 39.16 -5.92
N SER A 55 18.16 37.83 -5.94
CA SER A 55 19.35 36.98 -5.88
C SER A 55 19.77 36.55 -7.28
N ASP A 56 20.49 37.47 -7.92
CA ASP A 56 21.50 37.20 -8.93
C ASP A 56 22.47 36.13 -8.39
N TYR A 57 22.28 34.86 -8.76
CA TYR A 57 23.36 33.87 -8.66
C TYR A 57 24.32 34.09 -9.83
N GLY A 58 25.15 35.12 -9.62
CA GLY A 58 26.19 35.56 -10.52
C GLY A 58 27.28 34.52 -10.75
N ASN A 59 27.65 34.42 -12.02
CA ASN A 59 28.89 33.86 -12.55
C ASN A 59 30.12 34.19 -11.69
N ALA A 60 30.66 33.17 -11.02
CA ALA A 60 31.98 33.25 -10.41
C ALA A 60 33.07 33.25 -11.49
N LYS A 61 33.54 34.45 -11.84
CA LYS A 61 34.72 34.69 -12.68
C LYS A 61 35.96 34.03 -12.07
N LYS A 62 36.58 33.14 -12.84
CA LYS A 62 37.94 32.63 -12.67
C LYS A 62 38.93 33.81 -12.50
N LYS A 63 39.42 34.04 -11.28
CA LYS A 63 40.66 34.80 -11.05
C LYS A 63 41.80 33.83 -10.84
N ASN A 64 42.63 33.68 -11.87
CA ASN A 64 43.96 33.09 -11.81
C ASN A 64 44.83 33.88 -10.82
N LYS A 65 44.98 33.40 -9.59
CA LYS A 65 46.00 33.89 -8.66
C LYS A 65 47.21 32.96 -8.73
N LYS A 66 48.14 33.35 -9.60
CA LYS A 66 49.50 32.79 -9.74
C LYS A 66 50.24 33.06 -8.42
N ARG A 67 50.32 32.06 -7.52
CA ARG A 67 51.29 32.07 -6.40
C ARG A 67 52.48 31.22 -6.82
N LYS A 68 53.60 31.90 -7.03
CA LYS A 68 54.95 31.31 -7.04
C LYS A 68 55.47 31.19 -5.60
N ASN A 69 56.44 30.29 -5.44
CA ASN A 69 57.37 30.09 -4.32
C ASN A 69 56.84 29.21 -3.20
N MET A 70 57.38 27.99 -3.04
CA MET A 70 58.72 27.58 -2.57
C MET A 70 58.69 27.42 -1.05
N GLY A 71 59.15 26.26 -0.57
CA GLY A 71 59.53 26.04 0.81
C GLY A 71 58.73 24.95 1.48
N ASP A 72 59.44 23.86 1.76
CA ASP A 72 59.27 22.90 2.84
C ASP A 72 58.23 21.77 2.68
N GLU A 73 58.81 20.62 2.34
CA GLU A 73 58.38 19.27 2.65
C GLU A 73 58.04 19.16 4.14
N ASP A 74 56.76 19.02 4.45
CA ASP A 74 56.32 18.35 5.68
C ASP A 74 55.13 17.45 5.33
N ASP A 75 55.25 16.20 5.77
CA ASP A 75 54.34 15.08 5.61
C ASP A 75 52.89 15.43 5.98
N TYR A 76 52.06 15.79 5.00
CA TYR A 76 50.62 15.79 5.17
C TYR A 76 50.03 14.44 4.74
N PRO A 77 49.28 13.75 5.62
CA PRO A 77 48.77 12.41 5.35
C PRO A 77 47.86 12.43 4.13
N PHE A 78 48.16 11.51 3.20
CA PHE A 78 47.45 11.26 1.95
C PHE A 78 45.96 11.57 2.04
N LYS A 79 45.56 12.70 1.44
CA LYS A 79 44.15 12.97 1.11
C LYS A 79 43.68 11.86 0.18
N ARG A 80 43.06 10.82 0.76
CA ARG A 80 42.42 9.72 0.02
C ARG A 80 41.47 10.37 -0.99
N ARG A 81 41.85 10.34 -2.26
CA ARG A 81 40.98 10.72 -3.37
C ARG A 81 39.78 9.81 -3.27
N ARG A 82 38.64 10.35 -2.80
CA ARG A 82 37.37 9.65 -2.90
C ARG A 82 37.18 9.36 -4.38
N GLY A 83 37.14 8.07 -4.73
CA GLY A 83 36.89 7.65 -6.11
C GLY A 83 35.61 8.30 -6.63
N PRO A 84 35.43 8.37 -7.96
CA PRO A 84 34.22 8.89 -8.56
C PRO A 84 33.02 8.19 -7.91
N ILE A 85 32.19 8.99 -7.24
CA ILE A 85 30.97 8.51 -6.59
C ILE A 85 30.15 7.86 -7.71
N SER A 86 29.86 6.56 -7.57
CA SER A 86 28.99 5.85 -8.49
C SER A 86 27.72 6.68 -8.68
N PRO A 87 27.26 6.90 -9.93
CA PRO A 87 26.06 7.69 -10.17
C PRO A 87 24.93 7.15 -9.29
N ALA A 88 24.19 8.06 -8.66
CA ALA A 88 23.06 7.67 -7.84
C ALA A 88 22.15 6.74 -8.67
N PRO A 89 21.66 5.63 -8.11
CA PRO A 89 20.79 4.71 -8.84
C PRO A 89 19.62 5.51 -9.43
N GLU A 90 19.33 5.27 -10.72
CA GLU A 90 18.26 5.96 -11.43
C GLU A 90 16.96 5.81 -10.63
N LEU A 91 16.36 6.96 -10.27
CA LEU A 91 15.08 6.94 -9.58
C LEU A 91 14.06 6.37 -10.56
N PRO A 92 13.29 5.33 -10.18
CA PRO A 92 12.27 4.78 -11.04
C PRO A 92 11.31 5.90 -11.41
N ASP A 93 11.05 6.07 -12.71
CA ASP A 93 10.24 7.16 -13.21
C ASP A 93 8.92 7.23 -12.41
N ILE A 94 8.66 8.40 -11.84
CA ILE A 94 7.45 8.68 -11.05
C ILE A 94 6.40 9.32 -11.95
N SER A 95 6.68 9.47 -13.25
CA SER A 95 5.65 9.79 -14.21
C SER A 95 4.61 8.66 -14.20
N ASP A 96 3.37 8.98 -13.82
CA ASP A 96 2.25 8.04 -13.77
C ASP A 96 1.78 7.63 -15.19
N ASP A 97 2.69 7.61 -16.17
CA ASP A 97 2.41 7.33 -17.59
C ASP A 97 2.35 5.82 -17.90
N GLU A 98 2.28 5.00 -16.84
CA GLU A 98 1.71 3.67 -16.98
C GLU A 98 0.22 3.82 -17.22
N GLY A 99 -0.13 4.06 -18.48
CA GLY A 99 -1.35 3.50 -19.03
C GLY A 99 -1.36 2.05 -18.58
N ILE A 100 -2.27 1.71 -17.67
CA ILE A 100 -2.62 0.33 -17.39
C ILE A 100 -2.82 -0.23 -18.79
N ARG A 101 -1.93 -1.12 -19.25
CA ARG A 101 -2.22 -1.90 -20.44
C ARG A 101 -3.50 -2.59 -20.04
N ASP A 102 -4.63 -2.04 -20.48
CA ASP A 102 -5.93 -2.62 -20.31
C ASP A 102 -5.71 -4.03 -20.78
N VAL A 103 -5.65 -4.95 -19.79
CA VAL A 103 -5.56 -6.37 -20.08
C VAL A 103 -6.75 -6.56 -20.99
N GLU A 104 -6.47 -6.89 -22.26
CA GLU A 104 -7.51 -7.06 -23.27
C GLU A 104 -8.68 -7.76 -22.59
N PRO A 105 -9.90 -7.22 -22.67
CA PRO A 105 -11.05 -7.86 -22.07
C PRO A 105 -11.02 -9.30 -22.56
N LEU A 106 -10.68 -10.23 -21.66
CA LEU A 106 -10.84 -11.64 -21.91
C LEU A 106 -12.32 -11.76 -22.25
N ASP A 107 -12.63 -12.13 -23.49
CA ASP A 107 -13.99 -12.35 -23.96
C ASP A 107 -14.65 -13.44 -23.10
N GLU A 108 -15.21 -13.03 -21.95
CA GLU A 108 -15.88 -13.87 -20.95
C GLU A 108 -17.34 -14.17 -21.38
N GLU A 109 -17.55 -14.58 -22.63
CA GLU A 109 -18.77 -15.29 -23.06
C GLU A 109 -18.58 -16.81 -23.16
N GLN A 110 -17.52 -17.36 -22.59
CA GLN A 110 -17.41 -18.81 -22.41
C GLN A 110 -18.15 -19.25 -21.15
N HIS A 111 -19.35 -19.78 -21.38
CA HIS A 111 -20.17 -20.56 -20.46
C HIS A 111 -19.34 -21.28 -19.37
N ILE A 112 -19.60 -20.90 -18.11
CA ILE A 112 -19.16 -21.63 -16.92
C ILE A 112 -19.82 -23.02 -16.96
N THR A 113 -19.11 -23.99 -17.51
CA THR A 113 -19.24 -25.40 -17.17
C THR A 113 -18.03 -25.72 -16.31
N ASP A 114 -18.25 -26.11 -15.06
CA ASP A 114 -17.21 -26.43 -14.08
C ASP A 114 -16.18 -27.43 -14.65
N PRO A 115 -14.89 -27.04 -14.83
CA PRO A 115 -13.84 -27.97 -15.26
C PRO A 115 -13.06 -28.55 -14.06
N PHE A 116 -13.49 -28.34 -12.82
CA PHE A 116 -12.82 -28.90 -11.63
C PHE A 116 -13.28 -30.33 -11.33
N SER A 117 -13.05 -31.28 -12.25
CA SER A 117 -13.12 -32.71 -11.93
C SER A 117 -12.25 -33.61 -12.85
N THR A 118 -11.13 -33.10 -13.37
CA THR A 118 -10.11 -33.99 -13.94
C THR A 118 -8.82 -33.85 -13.14
N PRO A 119 -8.30 -34.94 -12.53
CA PRO A 119 -7.03 -34.90 -11.85
C PRO A 119 -5.94 -34.54 -12.85
N TYR A 120 -5.25 -33.43 -12.62
CA TYR A 120 -4.07 -33.03 -13.37
C TYR A 120 -3.02 -34.15 -13.25
N GLN A 121 -2.91 -34.98 -14.28
CA GLN A 121 -1.76 -35.85 -14.44
C GLN A 121 -0.58 -34.99 -14.87
N LEU A 122 0.31 -34.67 -13.92
CA LEU A 122 1.57 -34.02 -14.22
C LEU A 122 2.32 -34.87 -15.26
N PRO A 123 2.79 -34.30 -16.39
CA PRO A 123 3.65 -35.02 -17.30
C PRO A 123 4.92 -35.43 -16.55
N LYS A 124 5.14 -36.74 -16.41
CA LYS A 124 6.22 -37.31 -15.59
C LYS A 124 7.63 -36.93 -16.05
N ASN A 125 7.78 -36.46 -17.29
CA ASN A 125 9.07 -36.20 -17.90
C ASN A 125 9.11 -34.77 -18.44
N LEU A 126 9.95 -33.93 -17.85
CA LEU A 126 10.23 -32.58 -18.35
C LEU A 126 11.56 -32.62 -19.09
N MET A 127 11.50 -32.53 -20.42
CA MET A 127 12.70 -32.50 -21.27
C MET A 127 13.11 -31.05 -21.53
N LEU A 128 14.23 -30.63 -20.95
CA LEU A 128 14.86 -29.35 -21.26
C LEU A 128 15.82 -29.55 -22.43
N GLN A 129 15.47 -28.99 -23.59
CA GLN A 129 16.37 -28.97 -24.74
C GLN A 129 17.22 -27.70 -24.69
N VAL A 130 18.49 -27.84 -24.30
CA VAL A 130 19.49 -26.76 -24.36
C VAL A 130 20.34 -26.99 -25.59
N THR A 131 20.18 -26.15 -26.61
CA THR A 131 21.02 -26.21 -27.83
C THR A 131 22.19 -25.26 -27.72
N ALA A 132 23.38 -25.82 -27.50
CA ALA A 132 24.66 -25.21 -27.84
C ALA A 132 25.42 -26.21 -28.73
N ASP A 133 25.59 -25.86 -30.00
CA ASP A 133 26.56 -26.38 -30.99
C ASP A 133 26.74 -27.91 -31.21
N GLY A 134 25.88 -28.77 -30.68
CA GLY A 134 25.98 -30.22 -30.94
C GLY A 134 25.19 -31.03 -29.94
N LYS A 135 23.93 -31.33 -30.31
CA LYS A 135 22.85 -31.98 -29.56
C LYS A 135 23.29 -32.88 -28.39
N THR A 136 23.34 -32.30 -27.19
CA THR A 136 23.26 -33.06 -25.93
C THR A 136 21.84 -33.01 -25.39
N PHE A 137 21.29 -34.18 -25.06
CA PHE A 137 19.98 -34.30 -24.43
C PHE A 137 20.19 -34.58 -22.94
N VAL A 138 19.71 -33.68 -22.08
CA VAL A 138 19.67 -33.93 -20.63
C VAL A 138 18.22 -34.26 -20.27
N GLY A 139 17.93 -35.55 -20.18
CA GLY A 139 16.67 -36.03 -19.63
C GLY A 139 16.71 -35.93 -18.11
N VAL A 140 15.99 -34.97 -17.54
CA VAL A 140 15.89 -34.83 -16.07
C VAL A 140 14.62 -35.52 -15.61
N ASP A 141 14.78 -36.66 -14.93
CA ASP A 141 13.66 -37.35 -14.26
C ASP A 141 13.29 -36.61 -12.97
N LEU A 142 12.19 -35.86 -13.01
CA LEU A 142 11.68 -35.08 -11.88
C LEU A 142 11.37 -35.96 -10.66
N ALA A 143 11.00 -37.23 -10.86
CA ALA A 143 10.72 -38.14 -9.75
C ALA A 143 11.99 -38.46 -8.94
N SER A 144 13.15 -38.49 -9.59
CA SER A 144 14.45 -38.72 -8.95
C SER A 144 14.92 -37.52 -8.11
N LEU A 145 14.72 -36.29 -8.63
CA LEU A 145 15.06 -35.04 -7.96
C LEU A 145 14.18 -34.73 -6.73
N LEU A 146 12.90 -35.08 -6.81
CA LEU A 146 11.98 -34.91 -5.69
C LEU A 146 12.23 -35.95 -4.58
N LYS A 147 12.63 -37.17 -4.95
CA LYS A 147 13.02 -38.21 -3.97
C LYS A 147 14.35 -37.89 -3.26
N SER A 148 15.29 -37.22 -3.92
CA SER A 148 16.55 -36.82 -3.27
C SER A 148 16.40 -35.70 -2.25
N ASN A 149 15.34 -34.89 -2.35
CA ASN A 149 15.08 -33.78 -1.42
C ASN A 149 14.16 -34.13 -0.25
N SER A 150 13.51 -35.30 -0.26
CA SER A 150 12.61 -35.71 0.85
C SER A 150 13.32 -36.31 2.06
N THR A 151 14.65 -36.45 2.05
CA THR A 151 15.43 -37.01 3.17
C THR A 151 16.20 -35.99 4.00
N LEU A 152 16.04 -34.68 3.74
CA LEU A 152 16.66 -33.61 4.54
C LEU A 152 15.60 -32.82 5.30
N LEU A 153 14.99 -33.46 6.31
CA LEU A 153 14.44 -32.77 7.48
C LEU A 153 14.41 -33.74 8.67
N PRO A 154 15.43 -33.66 9.54
CA PRO A 154 15.19 -33.78 10.96
C PRO A 154 15.69 -32.53 11.71
N GLY A 155 14.83 -32.00 12.58
CA GLY A 155 15.17 -31.36 13.85
C GLY A 155 16.24 -30.26 13.84
N VAL A 156 15.81 -29.00 13.79
CA VAL A 156 16.64 -27.86 14.20
C VAL A 156 16.66 -27.79 15.73
N THR A 157 17.53 -28.59 16.33
CA THR A 157 18.12 -28.36 17.65
C THR A 157 19.52 -28.94 17.59
N GLU A 158 20.53 -28.11 17.31
CA GLU A 158 21.87 -28.27 17.90
C GLU A 158 22.78 -27.08 17.61
N ALA A 159 23.64 -26.83 18.59
CA ALA A 159 24.52 -25.70 18.74
C ALA A 159 25.63 -25.68 17.67
N TYR A 160 25.90 -24.50 17.12
CA TYR A 160 27.09 -24.23 16.33
C TYR A 160 28.29 -24.02 17.26
N THR A 161 29.14 -25.04 17.39
CA THR A 161 30.56 -24.87 17.74
C THR A 161 31.37 -24.72 16.46
N PRO A 162 32.14 -23.64 16.26
CA PRO A 162 33.02 -23.53 15.10
C PRO A 162 34.25 -24.43 15.28
N LYS A 163 34.43 -25.38 14.35
CA LYS A 163 35.67 -26.14 14.18
C LYS A 163 36.73 -25.25 13.53
N SER A 164 37.90 -25.18 14.17
CA SER A 164 39.10 -24.52 13.68
C SER A 164 39.63 -25.22 12.43
N ILE A 165 39.86 -24.45 11.37
CA ILE A 165 40.67 -24.89 10.24
C ILE A 165 42.11 -24.55 10.60
N GLU A 166 42.87 -25.58 10.93
CA GLU A 166 44.32 -25.56 10.95
C GLU A 166 44.85 -25.41 9.52
N SER A 167 45.59 -24.34 9.26
CA SER A 167 46.56 -24.30 8.18
C SER A 167 47.80 -23.63 8.73
N GLY A 168 48.74 -24.49 9.09
CA GLY A 168 50.07 -24.10 9.52
C GLY A 168 50.81 -23.37 8.41
N ARG A 169 51.40 -22.24 8.76
CA ARG A 169 52.61 -21.74 8.14
C ARG A 169 53.46 -21.08 9.21
N ILE A 170 54.57 -21.73 9.51
CA ILE A 170 55.55 -21.41 10.54
C ILE A 170 56.69 -20.61 9.90
N VAL A 171 56.94 -19.42 10.49
CA VAL A 171 58.24 -18.73 10.73
C VAL A 171 58.87 -17.88 9.61
N GLN A 172 58.98 -16.56 9.87
CA GLN A 172 60.18 -15.77 10.30
C GLN A 172 59.69 -14.32 10.54
N ASP A 173 59.59 -13.80 11.77
CA ASP A 173 60.62 -13.32 12.71
C ASP A 173 61.56 -12.26 12.11
N ASP A 174 61.18 -10.98 12.23
CA ASP A 174 62.03 -9.86 12.68
C ASP A 174 61.24 -8.51 12.62
N SER A 175 60.66 -8.06 13.74
CA SER A 175 60.42 -6.62 14.00
C SER A 175 59.97 -6.36 15.44
N LEU A 176 60.93 -6.05 16.30
CA LEU A 176 60.77 -5.64 17.71
C LEU A 176 60.37 -4.15 17.87
N MET A 177 59.34 -3.66 17.19
CA MET A 177 58.87 -2.27 17.32
C MET A 177 57.35 -2.17 17.14
N ASP A 178 56.56 -2.37 18.21
CA ASP A 178 55.27 -1.70 18.54
C ASP A 178 54.49 -2.54 19.57
N VAL A 179 54.90 -2.50 20.84
CA VAL A 179 54.20 -3.24 21.92
C VAL A 179 53.03 -2.44 22.52
N ASP A 180 52.94 -1.13 22.25
CA ASP A 180 51.91 -0.26 22.82
C ASP A 180 50.67 -0.01 21.93
N GLN A 181 50.64 -0.50 20.68
CA GLN A 181 49.44 -0.42 19.81
C GLN A 181 48.56 -1.68 19.82
N ALA A 182 48.96 -2.75 20.51
CA ALA A 182 48.27 -4.04 20.46
C ALA A 182 47.07 -4.16 21.42
N LEU A 183 46.91 -3.25 22.39
CA LEU A 183 45.84 -3.32 23.40
C LEU A 183 44.55 -2.57 23.04
N ASP A 184 44.52 -1.82 21.94
CA ASP A 184 43.38 -0.94 21.59
C ASP A 184 42.55 -1.41 20.39
N LYS A 185 42.82 -2.60 19.86
CA LYS A 185 41.88 -3.32 18.98
C LYS A 185 40.88 -4.09 19.82
N LYS A 186 40.11 -3.40 20.68
CA LYS A 186 38.85 -3.96 21.14
C LYS A 186 38.00 -4.16 19.89
N ASP A 187 37.78 -5.41 19.52
CA ASP A 187 36.92 -5.78 18.40
C ASP A 187 35.62 -5.02 18.57
N LYS A 188 35.39 -4.04 17.68
CA LYS A 188 34.19 -3.23 17.71
C LYS A 188 33.04 -4.17 17.39
N THR A 189 32.27 -4.54 18.41
CA THR A 189 31.10 -5.37 18.24
C THR A 189 30.11 -4.65 17.31
N GLY A 190 29.92 -5.23 16.14
CA GLY A 190 28.97 -4.75 15.14
C GLY A 190 27.55 -5.11 15.51
N PHE A 191 26.58 -4.49 14.81
CA PHE A 191 25.17 -4.80 15.01
C PHE A 191 24.84 -6.29 14.77
N LEU A 192 25.50 -6.94 13.82
CA LEU A 192 25.29 -8.35 13.49
C LEU A 192 25.95 -9.32 14.49
N ASP A 193 26.88 -8.84 15.31
CA ASP A 193 27.52 -9.63 16.37
C ASP A 193 26.61 -9.75 17.61
N LEU A 194 25.52 -8.97 17.65
CA LEU A 194 24.49 -9.08 18.69
C LEU A 194 23.68 -10.38 18.52
N PRO A 195 23.35 -11.08 19.63
CA PRO A 195 22.39 -12.17 19.63
C PRO A 195 21.06 -11.79 18.97
N TYR A 196 20.42 -12.76 18.33
CA TYR A 196 19.17 -12.55 17.59
C TYR A 196 18.08 -11.91 18.46
N GLU A 197 17.99 -12.26 19.74
CA GLU A 197 16.99 -11.74 20.67
C GLU A 197 17.12 -10.22 20.86
N LEU A 198 18.37 -9.72 20.94
CA LEU A 198 18.63 -8.29 21.05
C LEU A 198 18.35 -7.59 19.72
N ARG A 199 18.74 -8.20 18.58
CA ARG A 199 18.43 -7.65 17.25
C ARG A 199 16.93 -7.60 17.00
N LEU A 200 16.17 -8.61 17.41
CA LEU A 200 14.71 -8.67 17.34
C LEU A 200 14.05 -7.52 18.12
N ARG A 201 14.53 -7.23 19.34
CA ARG A 201 14.06 -6.07 20.12
C ARG A 201 14.33 -4.76 19.39
N ILE A 202 15.52 -4.61 18.83
CA ILE A 202 15.88 -3.41 18.04
C ILE A 202 15.00 -3.30 16.80
N TYR A 203 14.79 -4.39 16.05
CA TYR A 203 13.90 -4.39 14.89
C TYR A 203 12.47 -4.01 15.24
N ARG A 204 11.93 -4.50 16.36
CA ARG A 204 10.59 -4.07 16.82
C ARG A 204 10.55 -2.59 17.15
N LEU A 205 11.57 -2.04 17.81
CA LEU A 205 11.64 -0.60 18.09
C LEU A 205 11.73 0.25 16.83
N VAL A 206 12.41 -0.24 15.79
CA VAL A 206 12.61 0.50 14.53
C VAL A 206 11.43 0.36 13.57
N PHE A 207 10.87 -0.84 13.45
CA PHE A 207 9.86 -1.15 12.43
C PHE A 207 8.43 -1.09 12.95
N ARG A 208 8.17 -1.44 14.22
CA ARG A 208 6.81 -1.47 14.76
C ARG A 208 6.42 -0.08 15.27
N GLY A 209 5.33 0.47 14.76
CA GLY A 209 4.76 1.70 15.30
C GLY A 209 3.57 1.44 16.21
N ALA A 210 3.20 2.47 16.98
CA ALA A 210 1.97 2.47 17.76
C ALA A 210 0.71 2.59 16.88
N SER A 211 0.84 3.26 15.73
CA SER A 211 -0.21 3.53 14.74
C SER A 211 -0.02 2.72 13.47
N ALA A 212 -1.13 2.56 12.75
CA ALA A 212 -1.16 2.01 11.40
C ALA A 212 -0.38 2.91 10.42
N VAL A 213 0.31 2.28 9.46
CA VAL A 213 0.95 3.01 8.35
C VAL A 213 -0.16 3.47 7.40
N ASP A 214 -0.41 4.77 7.37
CA ASP A 214 -1.56 5.37 6.69
C ASP A 214 -1.18 6.02 5.36
N PHE A 215 -1.56 5.36 4.26
CA PHE A 215 -1.31 5.82 2.89
C PHE A 215 -2.14 7.04 2.49
N CYS A 216 -3.28 7.28 3.14
CA CYS A 216 -4.09 8.46 2.87
C CYS A 216 -3.46 9.71 3.49
N ALA A 217 -3.03 9.62 4.76
CA ALA A 217 -2.43 10.73 5.47
C ALA A 217 -0.91 10.86 5.24
N ARG A 218 -0.29 9.90 4.55
CA ARG A 218 1.16 9.78 4.36
C ARG A 218 1.94 9.81 5.68
N ARG A 219 1.39 9.16 6.71
CA ARG A 219 1.99 9.10 8.04
C ARG A 219 2.75 7.80 8.25
N ASP A 220 3.80 7.88 9.07
CA ASP A 220 4.59 6.73 9.51
C ASP A 220 5.36 5.98 8.40
N PHE A 221 5.58 6.62 7.24
CA PHE A 221 6.47 6.13 6.18
C PHE A 221 7.96 6.29 6.51
N SER A 222 8.29 7.05 7.55
CA SER A 222 9.65 7.19 8.06
C SER A 222 10.20 5.89 8.66
N LYS A 223 9.33 4.91 8.94
CA LYS A 223 9.74 3.55 9.34
C LYS A 223 10.61 2.96 8.23
N SER A 224 11.85 2.67 8.58
CA SER A 224 12.94 2.62 7.62
C SER A 224 12.95 1.32 6.81
N ALA A 225 12.14 1.24 5.75
CA ALA A 225 12.38 0.28 4.67
C ALA A 225 13.82 0.39 4.12
N HIS A 226 14.46 1.56 4.29
CA HIS A 226 15.89 1.76 4.07
C HIS A 226 16.79 0.87 4.93
N PHE A 227 16.45 0.61 6.20
CA PHE A 227 17.25 -0.26 7.05
C PHE A 227 17.26 -1.70 6.53
N LEU A 228 16.14 -2.16 5.96
CA LEU A 228 16.05 -3.46 5.28
C LEU A 228 16.96 -3.58 4.05
N ARG A 229 17.45 -2.45 3.48
CA ARG A 229 18.38 -2.46 2.33
C ARG A 229 19.85 -2.61 2.73
N THR A 230 20.17 -2.53 4.02
CA THR A 230 21.57 -2.50 4.49
C THR A 230 22.26 -3.86 4.43
N SER A 231 21.55 -4.93 4.78
CA SER A 231 22.10 -6.29 4.85
C SER A 231 21.02 -7.33 4.56
N LYS A 232 21.40 -8.43 3.90
CA LYS A 232 20.50 -9.57 3.64
C LYS A 232 19.97 -10.19 4.94
N GLN A 233 20.77 -10.19 6.00
CA GLN A 233 20.35 -10.71 7.30
C GLN A 233 19.31 -9.80 7.95
N VAL A 234 19.56 -8.47 7.94
CA VAL A 234 18.60 -7.47 8.40
C VAL A 234 17.29 -7.53 7.60
N HIS A 235 17.39 -7.74 6.29
CA HIS A 235 16.23 -7.92 5.43
C HIS A 235 15.40 -9.13 5.87
N ARG A 236 16.01 -10.32 5.99
CA ARG A 236 15.31 -11.56 6.35
C ARG A 236 14.64 -11.49 7.71
N GLU A 237 15.32 -10.91 8.70
CA GLU A 237 14.81 -10.83 10.07
C GLU A 237 13.83 -9.67 10.27
N GLY A 238 14.04 -8.54 9.58
CA GLY A 238 13.25 -7.32 9.74
C GLY A 238 11.96 -7.27 8.92
N THR A 239 11.94 -7.84 7.71
CA THR A 239 10.78 -7.89 6.82
C THR A 239 9.51 -8.44 7.49
N PRO A 240 9.52 -9.61 8.18
CA PRO A 240 8.32 -10.13 8.83
C PRO A 240 7.82 -9.25 9.98
N ILE A 241 8.69 -8.44 10.59
CA ILE A 241 8.32 -7.50 11.65
C ILE A 241 7.67 -6.26 11.02
N LEU A 242 8.30 -5.68 9.99
CA LEU A 242 7.77 -4.49 9.32
C LEU A 242 6.39 -4.77 8.69
N TYR A 243 6.24 -5.85 7.93
CA TYR A 243 4.99 -6.13 7.22
C TYR A 243 3.99 -6.97 8.03
N GLY A 244 4.48 -7.83 8.93
CA GLY A 244 3.64 -8.77 9.67
C GLY A 244 3.20 -8.31 11.06
N GLU A 245 3.93 -7.40 11.73
CA GLU A 245 3.52 -6.87 13.03
C GLU A 245 2.89 -5.47 12.97
N ASN A 246 2.99 -4.75 11.84
CA ASN A 246 2.29 -3.48 11.65
C ASN A 246 0.93 -3.67 10.95
N SER A 247 0.05 -2.71 11.17
CA SER A 247 -1.17 -2.54 10.38
C SER A 247 -0.95 -1.54 9.26
N PHE A 248 -1.53 -1.83 8.10
CA PHE A 248 -1.49 -0.97 6.93
C PHE A 248 -2.89 -0.42 6.66
N HIS A 249 -2.98 0.89 6.44
CA HIS A 249 -4.21 1.56 6.09
C HIS A 249 -4.13 2.13 4.68
N PHE A 250 -4.94 1.57 3.80
CA PHE A 250 -5.05 1.95 2.41
C PHE A 250 -6.31 2.78 2.22
N GLY A 251 -6.13 4.09 2.10
CA GLY A 251 -7.18 5.03 1.73
C GLY A 251 -6.92 5.69 0.39
N ARG A 252 -7.95 6.34 -0.16
CA ARG A 252 -7.87 7.07 -1.41
C ARG A 252 -7.06 8.35 -1.22
N SER A 253 -6.00 8.54 -1.99
CA SER A 253 -5.28 9.81 -2.01
C SER A 253 -6.01 10.83 -2.87
N HIS A 254 -6.50 11.90 -2.25
CA HIS A 254 -7.20 13.01 -2.92
C HIS A 254 -6.24 14.04 -3.53
N GLU A 255 -4.94 13.84 -3.38
CA GLU A 255 -3.92 14.67 -4.02
C GLU A 255 -3.96 14.49 -5.54
N LYS A 256 -3.61 15.55 -6.26
CA LYS A 256 -3.51 15.53 -7.72
C LYS A 256 -2.06 15.36 -8.14
N ARG A 257 -1.81 14.45 -9.08
CA ARG A 257 -0.52 14.29 -9.76
C ARG A 257 -0.77 14.33 -11.26
N GLY A 258 0.09 15.04 -11.97
CA GLY A 258 0.02 15.18 -13.41
C GLY A 258 1.34 15.70 -13.92
N VAL A 259 1.53 15.60 -15.24
CA VAL A 259 2.71 16.18 -15.87
C VAL A 259 2.48 17.68 -16.06
N TYR A 260 3.55 18.49 -16.00
CA TYR A 260 3.42 19.95 -16.05
C TYR A 260 2.75 20.48 -17.34
N TRP A 261 2.79 19.69 -18.43
CA TRP A 261 2.12 20.02 -19.70
C TRP A 261 0.68 19.50 -19.82
N GLN A 262 0.18 18.73 -18.85
CA GLN A 262 -1.22 18.26 -18.87
C GLN A 262 -2.16 19.39 -18.41
N GLN A 263 -3.22 19.63 -19.18
CA GLN A 263 -4.21 20.67 -18.88
C GLN A 263 -4.95 20.42 -17.55
N ALA A 264 -5.16 19.16 -17.18
CA ALA A 264 -5.81 18.78 -15.94
C ALA A 264 -5.03 17.69 -15.23
N TRP A 265 -4.61 17.97 -13.99
CA TRP A 265 -3.99 16.96 -13.13
C TRP A 265 -5.05 16.02 -12.58
N LYS A 266 -4.75 14.72 -12.62
CA LYS A 266 -5.66 13.69 -12.16
C LYS A 266 -5.42 13.39 -10.69
N GLU A 267 -6.46 12.97 -9.99
CA GLU A 267 -6.33 12.45 -8.64
C GLU A 267 -5.50 11.17 -8.65
N ILE A 268 -4.63 10.99 -7.65
CA ILE A 268 -3.78 9.80 -7.51
C ILE A 268 -4.63 8.57 -7.19
N GLY A 269 -5.65 8.70 -6.34
CA GLY A 269 -6.51 7.60 -5.93
C GLY A 269 -5.73 6.52 -5.18
N TYR A 270 -5.78 5.27 -5.66
CA TYR A 270 -5.06 4.13 -5.08
C TYR A 270 -3.78 3.75 -5.84
N LYS A 271 -3.31 4.59 -6.78
CA LYS A 271 -2.11 4.31 -7.58
C LYS A 271 -0.86 4.12 -6.72
N ASP A 272 -0.65 4.98 -5.72
CA ASP A 272 0.51 4.87 -4.82
C ASP A 272 0.48 3.57 -4.00
N VAL A 273 -0.72 3.11 -3.59
CA VAL A 273 -0.89 1.82 -2.90
C VAL A 273 -0.55 0.66 -3.83
N ARG A 274 -1.06 0.69 -5.07
CA ARG A 274 -0.75 -0.33 -6.09
C ARG A 274 0.76 -0.40 -6.32
N ARG A 275 1.39 0.73 -6.61
CA ARG A 275 2.82 0.83 -6.87
C ARG A 275 3.63 0.33 -5.68
N PHE A 276 3.23 0.67 -4.46
CA PHE A 276 3.87 0.16 -3.25
C PHE A 276 3.84 -1.38 -3.20
N LEU A 277 2.68 -2.01 -3.43
CA LEU A 277 2.56 -3.47 -3.42
C LEU A 277 3.39 -4.12 -4.53
N GLU A 278 3.35 -3.57 -5.74
CA GLU A 278 4.17 -4.05 -6.87
C GLU A 278 5.68 -3.91 -6.55
N THR A 279 6.09 -2.82 -5.90
CA THR A 279 7.49 -2.54 -5.56
C THR A 279 8.01 -3.46 -4.46
N ILE A 280 7.22 -3.74 -3.43
CA ILE A 280 7.67 -4.66 -2.37
C ILE A 280 7.68 -6.11 -2.87
N GLY A 281 6.85 -6.45 -3.85
CA GLY A 281 6.79 -7.77 -4.47
C GLY A 281 6.06 -8.83 -3.64
N PRO A 282 5.76 -9.99 -4.26
CA PRO A 282 4.84 -10.99 -3.72
C PRO A 282 5.29 -11.58 -2.38
N VAL A 283 6.59 -11.80 -2.19
CA VAL A 283 7.16 -12.36 -0.95
C VAL A 283 6.90 -11.44 0.25
N ASN A 284 7.00 -10.12 0.05
CA ASN A 284 6.75 -9.15 1.12
C ASN A 284 5.25 -8.93 1.32
N ILE A 285 4.43 -9.00 0.25
CA ILE A 285 2.97 -9.00 0.36
C ILE A 285 2.49 -10.17 1.22
N ALA A 286 3.04 -11.37 1.03
CA ALA A 286 2.71 -12.56 1.82
C ALA A 286 2.96 -12.38 3.33
N SER A 287 3.82 -11.44 3.71
CA SER A 287 4.08 -11.11 5.11
C SER A 287 3.05 -10.15 5.72
N LEU A 288 2.16 -9.54 4.92
CA LEU A 288 1.11 -8.65 5.41
C LEU A 288 0.04 -9.45 6.18
N LYS A 289 -0.23 -9.03 7.42
CA LYS A 289 -1.24 -9.70 8.28
C LYS A 289 -2.43 -8.82 8.62
N TYR A 290 -2.22 -7.51 8.71
CA TYR A 290 -3.20 -6.56 9.22
C TYR A 290 -3.40 -5.44 8.19
N VAL A 291 -4.51 -5.50 7.46
CA VAL A 291 -4.80 -4.53 6.40
C VAL A 291 -6.17 -3.90 6.64
N SER A 292 -6.25 -2.60 6.40
CA SER A 292 -7.49 -1.84 6.44
C SER A 292 -7.67 -1.03 5.17
N PHE A 293 -8.89 -1.00 4.64
CA PHE A 293 -9.27 -0.25 3.45
C PHE A 293 -10.33 0.78 3.76
N MET A 294 -10.08 2.02 3.32
CA MET A 294 -11.09 3.04 3.18
C MET A 294 -11.47 3.15 1.72
N CYS A 295 -12.66 2.67 1.35
CA CYS A 295 -13.22 2.74 -0.01
C CYS A 295 -14.06 4.01 -0.17
N GLU A 296 -13.45 5.09 -0.63
CA GLU A 296 -14.10 6.41 -0.78
C GLU A 296 -14.32 6.77 -2.25
N ASP A 297 -15.41 7.49 -2.51
CA ASP A 297 -15.56 8.21 -3.78
C ASP A 297 -14.61 9.42 -3.79
N GLY A 298 -14.08 9.79 -4.96
CA GLY A 298 -13.21 10.95 -5.06
C GLY A 298 -13.90 12.26 -4.70
N ASN A 299 -13.07 13.25 -4.37
CA ASN A 299 -13.56 14.54 -3.89
C ASN A 299 -14.37 15.28 -4.98
N LYS A 300 -15.58 15.73 -4.63
CA LYS A 300 -16.48 16.48 -5.54
C LYS A 300 -15.82 17.73 -6.11
N TYR A 301 -14.99 18.41 -5.31
CA TYR A 301 -14.34 19.65 -5.71
C TYR A 301 -13.31 19.45 -6.82
N ASN A 302 -12.81 18.23 -7.00
CA ASN A 302 -11.77 17.94 -7.98
C ASN A 302 -12.31 17.75 -9.40
N PHE A 303 -13.60 17.46 -9.56
CA PHE A 303 -14.22 17.15 -10.85
C PHE A 303 -15.55 17.90 -11.05
N PRO A 304 -15.52 19.25 -11.15
CA PRO A 304 -16.74 20.05 -11.30
C PRO A 304 -17.50 19.77 -12.60
N LEU A 305 -16.79 19.32 -13.64
CA LEU A 305 -17.36 19.01 -14.96
C LEU A 305 -17.98 17.59 -15.05
N TRP A 306 -17.72 16.72 -14.07
CA TRP A 306 -18.41 15.43 -13.93
C TRP A 306 -19.55 15.51 -12.91
N SER A 307 -20.19 16.67 -12.86
CA SER A 307 -21.22 17.04 -11.88
C SER A 307 -22.46 16.14 -11.89
N ASP A 308 -22.64 15.32 -12.94
CA ASP A 308 -23.83 14.48 -13.09
C ASP A 308 -23.55 12.97 -13.07
N VAL A 309 -22.29 12.55 -13.21
CA VAL A 309 -21.95 11.14 -12.99
C VAL A 309 -21.78 10.97 -11.49
N ALA A 310 -22.86 10.55 -10.84
CA ALA A 310 -22.89 9.93 -9.51
C ALA A 310 -22.07 8.62 -9.46
N GLY A 311 -20.91 8.62 -10.11
CA GLY A 311 -20.03 7.49 -10.33
C GLY A 311 -19.46 7.03 -9.02
N ARG A 312 -19.59 5.72 -8.79
CA ARG A 312 -18.99 5.02 -7.68
C ARG A 312 -17.53 4.82 -8.02
N GLN A 313 -16.73 5.87 -7.83
CA GLN A 313 -15.38 5.91 -8.38
C GLN A 313 -14.51 4.76 -7.85
N TYR A 314 -14.62 4.40 -6.56
CA TYR A 314 -13.86 3.26 -6.03
C TYR A 314 -14.32 1.91 -6.57
N VAL A 315 -15.58 1.77 -7.01
CA VAL A 315 -16.09 0.53 -7.63
C VAL A 315 -15.43 0.34 -9.00
N GLU A 316 -15.29 1.43 -9.75
CA GLU A 316 -14.72 1.46 -11.09
C GLU A 316 -13.19 1.66 -11.10
N ASP A 317 -12.56 1.86 -9.93
CA ASP A 317 -11.12 2.11 -9.83
C ASP A 317 -10.31 0.83 -10.10
N ALA A 318 -9.76 0.72 -11.31
CA ALA A 318 -8.91 -0.39 -11.72
C ALA A 318 -7.68 -0.58 -10.82
N SER A 319 -7.14 0.49 -10.25
CA SER A 319 -5.98 0.39 -9.35
C SER A 319 -6.37 -0.24 -8.03
N LEU A 320 -7.54 0.11 -7.47
CA LEU A 320 -8.05 -0.52 -6.25
C LEU A 320 -8.36 -2.00 -6.48
N GLN A 321 -9.01 -2.34 -7.60
CA GLN A 321 -9.27 -3.74 -7.95
C GLN A 321 -7.97 -4.53 -8.11
N ARG A 322 -6.93 -3.94 -8.72
CA ARG A 322 -5.60 -4.57 -8.84
C ARG A 322 -4.94 -4.77 -7.49
N VAL A 323 -5.05 -3.80 -6.58
CA VAL A 323 -4.56 -3.92 -5.19
C VAL A 323 -5.21 -5.12 -4.49
N PHE A 324 -6.53 -5.30 -4.60
CA PHE A 324 -7.20 -6.46 -4.01
C PHE A 324 -6.70 -7.78 -4.59
N ARG A 325 -6.49 -7.85 -5.90
CA ARG A 325 -5.94 -9.05 -6.57
C ARG A 325 -4.52 -9.36 -6.07
N LEU A 326 -3.64 -8.36 -6.02
CA LEU A 326 -2.27 -8.52 -5.53
C LEU A 326 -2.22 -9.06 -4.10
N ILE A 327 -3.07 -8.56 -3.21
CA ILE A 327 -3.14 -9.06 -1.84
C ILE A 327 -3.75 -10.46 -1.80
N GLY A 328 -4.87 -10.68 -2.50
CA GLY A 328 -5.57 -11.97 -2.48
C GLY A 328 -4.77 -13.12 -3.11
N GLU A 329 -3.90 -12.83 -4.07
CA GLU A 329 -3.04 -13.83 -4.71
C GLU A 329 -1.82 -14.22 -3.85
N ASN A 330 -1.39 -13.34 -2.94
CA ASN A 330 -0.10 -13.50 -2.26
C ASN A 330 -0.19 -13.59 -0.73
N ALA A 331 -1.29 -13.14 -0.10
CA ALA A 331 -1.38 -13.03 1.35
C ALA A 331 -2.68 -13.62 1.92
N MET A 332 -2.54 -14.25 3.09
CA MET A 332 -3.66 -14.64 3.95
C MET A 332 -3.68 -13.73 5.17
N LEU A 333 -4.66 -12.83 5.24
CA LEU A 333 -4.67 -11.81 6.27
C LEU A 333 -5.16 -12.39 7.62
N THR A 334 -4.56 -11.97 8.72
CA THR A 334 -5.13 -12.25 10.05
C THR A 334 -6.38 -11.40 10.24
N LYS A 335 -6.31 -10.12 9.89
CA LYS A 335 -7.42 -9.17 10.05
C LYS A 335 -7.53 -8.27 8.84
N LEU A 336 -8.70 -8.27 8.23
CA LEU A 336 -9.07 -7.36 7.16
C LEU A 336 -10.18 -6.44 7.65
N ALA A 337 -9.92 -5.16 7.59
CA ALA A 337 -10.85 -4.10 7.95
C ALA A 337 -11.29 -3.35 6.69
N VAL A 338 -12.58 -3.16 6.47
CA VAL A 338 -13.08 -2.43 5.30
C VAL A 338 -14.16 -1.44 5.71
N CYS A 339 -14.04 -0.21 5.22
CA CYS A 339 -15.05 0.83 5.36
C CYS A 339 -15.47 1.31 3.96
N PHE A 340 -16.77 1.31 3.68
CA PHE A 340 -17.33 1.77 2.40
C PHE A 340 -17.87 3.18 2.55
N GLY A 341 -16.99 4.14 2.27
CA GLY A 341 -17.20 5.57 2.42
C GLY A 341 -17.81 6.27 1.21
N ALA A 342 -18.79 5.62 0.60
CA ALA A 342 -19.39 6.06 -0.65
C ALA A 342 -20.62 6.95 -0.44
N LYS A 343 -21.03 7.67 -1.49
CA LYS A 343 -22.34 8.35 -1.52
C LYS A 343 -23.48 7.37 -1.72
N THR A 344 -23.23 6.28 -2.45
CA THR A 344 -24.22 5.27 -2.82
C THR A 344 -23.81 3.89 -2.30
N ASN A 345 -24.79 2.99 -2.14
CA ASN A 345 -24.52 1.65 -1.64
C ASN A 345 -23.80 0.78 -2.68
N VAL A 346 -22.87 -0.06 -2.20
CA VAL A 346 -22.35 -1.20 -2.97
C VAL A 346 -23.53 -2.10 -3.31
N LYS A 347 -23.70 -2.42 -4.60
CA LYS A 347 -24.77 -3.27 -5.12
C LYS A 347 -24.22 -4.67 -5.41
N GLU A 348 -25.11 -5.66 -5.42
CA GLU A 348 -24.71 -7.03 -5.80
C GLU A 348 -24.26 -7.11 -7.27
N GLY A 349 -24.71 -6.18 -8.13
CA GLY A 349 -24.29 -6.08 -9.53
C GLY A 349 -22.91 -5.47 -9.75
N ASP A 350 -22.18 -5.08 -8.70
CA ASP A 350 -20.81 -4.54 -8.82
C ASP A 350 -19.79 -5.67 -8.96
N TYR A 351 -19.99 -6.52 -9.98
CA TYR A 351 -19.34 -7.83 -10.11
C TYR A 351 -17.82 -7.75 -10.13
N HIS A 352 -17.23 -6.87 -10.95
CA HIS A 352 -15.77 -6.75 -11.04
C HIS A 352 -15.12 -6.33 -9.72
N PHE A 353 -15.75 -5.38 -9.03
CA PHE A 353 -15.29 -4.90 -7.73
C PHE A 353 -15.40 -6.00 -6.66
N LEU A 354 -16.57 -6.63 -6.55
CA LEU A 354 -16.81 -7.69 -5.57
C LEU A 354 -15.95 -8.92 -5.85
N HIS A 355 -15.77 -9.30 -7.12
CA HIS A 355 -14.88 -10.39 -7.52
C HIS A 355 -13.43 -10.09 -7.14
N ALA A 356 -12.93 -8.87 -7.39
CA ALA A 356 -11.59 -8.48 -6.96
C ALA A 356 -11.46 -8.48 -5.42
N LEU A 357 -12.43 -7.92 -4.71
CA LEU A 357 -12.44 -7.84 -3.25
C LEU A 357 -12.44 -9.24 -2.59
N THR A 358 -13.28 -10.16 -3.09
CA THR A 358 -13.47 -11.51 -2.53
C THR A 358 -12.32 -12.48 -2.76
N ARG A 359 -11.35 -12.11 -3.62
CA ARG A 359 -10.07 -12.83 -3.73
C ARG A 359 -9.23 -12.72 -2.47
N MET A 360 -9.36 -11.65 -1.71
CA MET A 360 -8.69 -11.54 -0.41
C MET A 360 -9.34 -12.50 0.58
N LYS A 361 -8.51 -13.27 1.29
CA LYS A 361 -8.92 -14.16 2.37
C LYS A 361 -8.37 -13.66 3.70
N CYS A 362 -9.17 -13.77 4.75
CA CYS A 362 -8.76 -13.38 6.09
C CYS A 362 -9.35 -14.28 7.17
N HIS A 363 -8.77 -14.28 8.36
CA HIS A 363 -9.35 -14.99 9.51
C HIS A 363 -10.46 -14.15 10.18
N GLN A 364 -10.32 -12.83 10.16
CA GLN A 364 -11.30 -11.91 10.71
C GLN A 364 -11.62 -10.80 9.70
N LEU A 365 -12.89 -10.71 9.27
CA LEU A 365 -13.38 -9.62 8.43
C LEU A 365 -14.20 -8.63 9.27
N ILE A 366 -13.71 -7.40 9.35
CA ILE A 366 -14.39 -6.29 10.03
C ILE A 366 -14.88 -5.29 8.98
N ILE A 367 -16.20 -5.23 8.81
CA ILE A 367 -16.86 -4.22 7.98
C ILE A 367 -17.46 -3.17 8.90
N TYR A 368 -16.82 -2.00 8.98
CA TYR A 368 -17.18 -0.89 9.87
C TYR A 368 -18.47 -0.22 9.42
N SER A 369 -19.38 0.13 10.33
CA SER A 369 -20.65 0.81 9.99
C SER A 369 -20.49 2.30 9.69
N GLY A 370 -19.35 2.89 10.05
CA GLY A 370 -19.00 4.26 9.71
C GLY A 370 -17.67 4.67 10.34
N PHE A 371 -17.09 5.74 9.82
CA PHE A 371 -15.83 6.32 10.26
C PHE A 371 -15.81 7.82 9.93
N ARG A 372 -15.48 8.69 10.89
CA ARG A 372 -15.34 10.14 10.69
C ARG A 372 -16.48 10.76 9.85
N GLU A 373 -17.72 10.62 10.34
CA GLU A 373 -18.97 11.08 9.70
C GLU A 373 -19.41 10.31 8.45
N ILE A 374 -18.51 9.52 7.88
CA ILE A 374 -18.82 8.68 6.72
C ILE A 374 -19.60 7.46 7.21
N ARG A 375 -20.84 7.30 6.73
CA ARG A 375 -21.66 6.13 7.02
C ARG A 375 -21.35 5.03 6.01
N ASN A 376 -21.20 3.79 6.48
CA ASN A 376 -21.05 2.64 5.61
C ASN A 376 -22.31 2.44 4.77
N ARG A 377 -22.09 2.34 3.47
CA ARG A 377 -23.09 2.12 2.44
C ARG A 377 -23.06 0.67 1.93
N MET A 378 -23.30 -0.30 2.80
CA MET A 378 -23.36 -1.72 2.45
C MET A 378 -24.62 -2.39 3.00
N PHE A 379 -25.30 -3.17 2.15
CA PHE A 379 -26.46 -3.97 2.57
C PHE A 379 -26.06 -5.10 3.52
N LYS A 380 -26.91 -5.38 4.52
CA LYS A 380 -26.66 -6.43 5.52
C LYS A 380 -26.50 -7.81 4.88
N THR A 381 -27.28 -8.12 3.85
CA THR A 381 -27.22 -9.38 3.10
C THR A 381 -25.85 -9.56 2.43
N LEU A 382 -25.37 -8.53 1.73
CA LEU A 382 -24.06 -8.53 1.09
C LEU A 382 -22.93 -8.65 2.12
N LYS A 383 -23.05 -7.97 3.27
CA LYS A 383 -22.08 -8.09 4.38
C LYS A 383 -21.97 -9.53 4.87
N SER A 384 -23.08 -10.25 5.04
CA SER A 384 -23.07 -11.66 5.44
C SER A 384 -22.45 -12.56 4.38
N LYS A 385 -22.77 -12.35 3.09
CA LYS A 385 -22.17 -13.10 1.97
C LYS A 385 -20.65 -12.88 1.90
N LEU A 386 -20.19 -11.63 2.06
CA LEU A 386 -18.75 -11.32 2.07
C LEU A 386 -18.03 -12.01 3.21
N LYS A 387 -18.61 -12.01 4.43
CA LYS A 387 -18.06 -12.76 5.57
C LYS A 387 -17.93 -14.24 5.26
N GLN A 388 -18.99 -14.86 4.76
CA GLN A 388 -18.99 -16.28 4.40
C GLN A 388 -17.92 -16.64 3.36
N VAL A 389 -17.69 -15.76 2.37
CA VAL A 389 -16.75 -16.04 1.27
C VAL A 389 -15.30 -15.73 1.65
N MET A 390 -15.06 -14.68 2.45
CA MET A 390 -13.71 -14.17 2.72
C MET A 390 -13.12 -14.64 4.05
N GLU A 391 -13.96 -14.90 5.06
CA GLU A 391 -13.49 -15.43 6.35
C GLU A 391 -13.14 -16.91 6.20
N VAL A 392 -11.87 -17.24 6.44
CA VAL A 392 -11.38 -18.61 6.51
C VAL A 392 -11.44 -19.03 7.98
N PRO A 393 -12.11 -20.16 8.31
CA PRO A 393 -12.15 -20.64 9.68
C PRO A 393 -10.71 -20.90 10.16
N VAL A 394 -10.43 -20.51 11.41
CA VAL A 394 -9.17 -20.86 12.07
C VAL A 394 -9.28 -22.33 12.46
N ASP A 395 -8.33 -23.17 12.04
CA ASP A 395 -8.26 -24.55 12.52
C ASP A 395 -7.99 -24.54 14.03
N GLU A 396 -8.90 -25.10 14.82
CA GLU A 396 -8.82 -25.13 16.29
C GLU A 396 -7.49 -25.74 16.78
N ASP A 397 -6.95 -26.70 16.03
CA ASP A 397 -5.68 -27.37 16.33
C ASP A 397 -4.45 -26.45 16.20
N ASN A 398 -4.57 -25.34 15.47
CA ASN A 398 -3.49 -24.37 15.24
C ASN A 398 -3.70 -23.08 16.02
N GLU A 399 -4.68 -23.04 16.94
CA GLU A 399 -4.92 -21.87 17.76
C GLU A 399 -3.72 -21.59 18.66
N ARG A 400 -3.03 -20.49 18.36
CA ARG A 400 -2.14 -19.85 19.32
C ARG A 400 -2.93 -19.54 20.57
N SER A 401 -2.35 -19.84 21.73
CA SER A 401 -3.01 -19.62 23.01
C SER A 401 -3.60 -18.20 23.07
N PRO A 402 -4.82 -18.02 23.60
CA PRO A 402 -5.48 -16.71 23.64
C PRO A 402 -4.66 -15.62 24.38
N GLY A 403 -3.67 -16.02 25.17
CA GLY A 403 -2.67 -15.11 25.76
C GLY A 403 -1.75 -14.44 24.74
N GLU A 404 -1.26 -15.19 23.74
CA GLU A 404 -0.36 -14.66 22.69
C GLU A 404 -1.08 -13.67 21.78
N ILE A 405 -2.37 -13.91 21.50
CA ILE A 405 -3.21 -13.04 20.68
C ILE A 405 -3.38 -11.67 21.37
N LYS A 406 -3.51 -11.65 22.71
CA LYS A 406 -3.65 -10.40 23.47
C LYS A 406 -2.37 -9.57 23.49
N GLN A 407 -1.21 -10.19 23.67
CA GLN A 407 0.08 -9.48 23.72
C GLN A 407 0.46 -8.85 22.37
N ASN A 408 0.06 -9.50 21.28
CA ASN A 408 0.32 -9.04 19.92
C ASN A 408 -0.89 -8.40 19.26
N LYS A 409 -1.78 -7.78 20.06
CA LYS A 409 -2.90 -7.02 19.50
C LYS A 409 -2.36 -5.81 18.74
N VAL A 410 -2.37 -5.90 17.41
CA VAL A 410 -2.03 -4.80 16.52
C VAL A 410 -3.26 -3.89 16.40
N LYS A 411 -3.07 -2.60 16.69
CA LYS A 411 -4.10 -1.58 16.53
C LYS A 411 -4.39 -1.38 15.04
N MET A 412 -5.65 -1.47 14.65
CA MET A 412 -6.09 -1.11 13.30
C MET A 412 -6.41 0.40 13.25
N ALA A 413 -6.31 1.02 12.07
CA ALA A 413 -6.56 2.46 11.89
C ALA A 413 -7.91 2.96 12.43
N TYR A 414 -8.92 2.09 12.45
CA TYR A 414 -10.27 2.40 12.89
C TYR A 414 -10.56 2.11 14.37
N GLU A 415 -9.62 1.51 15.10
CA GLU A 415 -9.83 1.16 16.50
C GLU A 415 -9.62 2.35 17.44
N ASP A 416 -8.75 3.29 17.10
CA ASP A 416 -8.47 4.45 17.95
C ASP A 416 -9.65 5.44 18.01
N ASP A 417 -10.41 5.59 16.91
CA ASP A 417 -11.55 6.52 16.82
C ASP A 417 -12.84 5.96 17.49
N MET A 418 -12.82 4.70 17.95
CA MET A 418 -13.96 4.02 18.59
C MET A 418 -13.88 3.99 20.11
N ALA A 419 -12.83 4.58 20.72
CA ALA A 419 -12.91 4.90 22.14
C ALA A 419 -14.17 5.75 22.31
N PRO A 420 -15.17 5.31 23.11
CA PRO A 420 -16.39 6.06 23.26
C PRO A 420 -16.00 7.46 23.70
N THR A 421 -16.22 8.43 22.83
CA THR A 421 -16.33 9.83 23.21
C THR A 421 -17.58 9.89 24.08
N PHE A 422 -17.45 9.41 25.31
CA PHE A 422 -18.41 9.56 26.37
C PHE A 422 -18.66 11.07 26.48
N GLY A 423 -19.82 11.51 25.98
CA GLY A 423 -20.42 12.78 26.33
C GLY A 423 -19.67 14.03 25.91
N TYR A 424 -19.54 14.30 24.61
CA TYR A 424 -19.82 15.67 24.18
C TYR A 424 -21.34 15.85 24.13
N SER A 425 -21.96 15.93 25.31
CA SER A 425 -23.23 16.61 25.45
C SER A 425 -23.02 18.00 24.87
N ARG A 426 -23.71 18.33 23.79
CA ARG A 426 -23.84 19.72 23.34
C ARG A 426 -24.36 20.52 24.55
N VAL A 427 -23.45 21.20 25.24
CA VAL A 427 -23.82 22.28 26.15
C VAL A 427 -24.30 23.39 25.23
N THR A 428 -25.60 23.37 24.93
CA THR A 428 -26.29 24.52 24.40
C THR A 428 -26.26 25.57 25.51
N ILE A 429 -25.35 26.53 25.41
CA ILE A 429 -25.43 27.75 26.21
C ILE A 429 -26.64 28.50 25.65
N VAL A 430 -27.73 28.51 26.43
CA VAL A 430 -28.95 29.29 26.16
C VAL A 430 -28.74 30.72 26.62
#